data_AF-K3WI41-F1
#
_entry.id   AF-K3WI41-F1
#
_cell.length_a   1.000
_cell.length_b   1.000
_cell.length_c   1.000
_cell.angle_alpha   90.00
_cell.angle_beta   90.00
_cell.angle_gamma   90.00
#
_symmetry.space_group_name_H-M   'P 1'
#
loop_
_entity.id
_entity.type
_entity.pdbx_description
1 polymer ?
#
loop_
_entity_poly.entity_id
_entity_poly.type
_entity_poly.pdbx_seq_one_letter_code
_entity_poly.pdbx_strand_id
1 'polypeptide(L)'
;MGLSLIRELRCLGNTELIQVYHCMPEEMSAASRDLLLRHDNRLEIIDVCSELVASQKMSMALAKKFKNWWVKPLAVYHTNVKEVILLDADAILLKDPAAVRNTSGYTSTGTTFFYDRVMGCRLYFNRRIRGAQYLQYLVKTFDYQAFNLSGPAPSSHLLNTYAYAEKTCHEQDSSMVAIDKVRAGKALDVLWWFITTERVRYEFSWGDKESFWLAYEFAQVPYAFSPWGVSVVSSSINRDVEKHPDTLCGSIAQYMPVFDAEPPELLYVNGKALLEPLPSSIAGHALADALRRTSANLLYNMNPTHVVPRQPRTEIKQQSGGRSFFGECMVGLGATPVPENFAARLLRRRMWFLAAATGVDRALQQCTPF
;
A
#
# COMPACT_ATOMS: atom_id res chain seq x y z
N MET A 1 -10.82 5.48 -11.10
CA MET A 1 -10.47 4.98 -9.75
C MET A 1 -9.88 6.08 -8.86
N GLY A 2 -8.82 6.78 -9.32
CA GLY A 2 -8.21 7.88 -8.55
C GLY A 2 -9.18 9.02 -8.20
N LEU A 3 -9.97 9.52 -9.17
CA LEU A 3 -10.97 10.57 -8.89
C LEU A 3 -11.93 10.19 -7.77
N SER A 4 -12.38 8.94 -7.74
CA SER A 4 -13.33 8.51 -6.73
C SER A 4 -12.69 8.35 -5.34
N LEU A 5 -11.36 8.18 -5.24
CA LEU A 5 -10.62 8.28 -3.96
C LEU A 5 -10.55 9.73 -3.51
N ILE A 6 -10.27 10.65 -4.42
CA ILE A 6 -10.24 12.09 -4.15
C ILE A 6 -11.59 12.54 -3.57
N ARG A 7 -12.71 12.10 -4.16
CA ARG A 7 -14.05 12.36 -3.61
C ARG A 7 -14.22 11.77 -2.21
N GLU A 8 -13.75 10.56 -1.97
CA GLU A 8 -13.79 9.94 -0.64
C GLU A 8 -13.03 10.76 0.40
N LEU A 9 -11.80 11.19 0.09
CA LEU A 9 -11.00 12.05 0.94
C LEU A 9 -11.73 13.36 1.28
N ARG A 10 -12.30 14.05 0.28
CA ARG A 10 -13.06 15.28 0.51
C ARG A 10 -14.29 15.04 1.38
N CYS A 11 -15.00 13.93 1.18
CA CYS A 11 -16.16 13.58 2.00
C CYS A 11 -15.80 13.10 3.42
N LEU A 12 -14.54 12.74 3.67
CA LEU A 12 -14.00 12.51 4.99
C LEU A 12 -13.51 13.80 5.68
N GLY A 13 -13.60 14.95 5.00
CA GLY A 13 -13.23 16.25 5.54
C GLY A 13 -11.82 16.73 5.16
N ASN A 14 -11.10 15.99 4.30
CA ASN A 14 -9.77 16.41 3.88
C ASN A 14 -9.84 17.74 3.10
N THR A 15 -9.25 18.79 3.64
CA THR A 15 -9.07 20.09 2.97
C THR A 15 -7.65 20.32 2.49
N GLU A 16 -6.75 19.34 2.62
CA GLU A 16 -5.33 19.49 2.26
C GLU A 16 -5.11 19.43 0.74
N LEU A 17 -3.90 19.79 0.31
CA LEU A 17 -3.47 19.61 -1.08
C LEU A 17 -3.47 18.12 -1.44
N ILE A 18 -3.99 17.77 -2.61
CA ILE A 18 -3.85 16.42 -3.17
C ILE A 18 -2.98 16.51 -4.43
N GLN A 19 -1.94 15.68 -4.50
CA GLN A 19 -1.09 15.60 -5.68
C GLN A 19 -1.26 14.23 -6.34
N VAL A 20 -1.58 14.22 -7.64
CA VAL A 20 -1.66 13.02 -8.46
C VAL A 20 -0.38 12.94 -9.29
N TYR A 21 0.47 11.99 -8.94
CA TYR A 21 1.73 11.74 -9.63
C TYR A 21 1.55 10.77 -10.79
N HIS A 22 2.21 11.08 -11.90
CA HIS A 22 2.35 10.21 -13.07
C HIS A 22 3.73 10.45 -13.71
N CYS A 23 4.07 9.66 -14.72
CA CYS A 23 5.37 9.58 -15.35
C CYS A 23 5.22 9.61 -16.88
N MET A 24 5.70 10.70 -17.48
CA MET A 24 5.63 11.04 -18.90
C MET A 24 4.24 11.48 -19.37
N PRO A 25 4.15 12.40 -20.35
CA PRO A 25 2.87 12.98 -20.78
C PRO A 25 1.86 11.96 -21.29
N GLU A 26 2.32 10.88 -21.90
CA GLU A 26 1.48 9.84 -22.50
C GLU A 26 0.84 8.88 -21.49
N GLU A 27 1.27 8.87 -20.21
CA GLU A 27 0.66 7.99 -19.20
C GLU A 27 -0.75 8.44 -18.81
N MET A 28 -1.01 9.75 -18.85
CA MET A 28 -2.31 10.31 -18.48
C MET A 28 -2.93 11.12 -19.62
N SER A 29 -4.10 10.69 -20.09
CA SER A 29 -4.82 11.37 -21.17
C SER A 29 -5.29 12.79 -20.77
N ALA A 30 -5.45 13.67 -21.76
CA ALA A 30 -6.01 15.01 -21.55
C ALA A 30 -7.41 14.97 -20.92
N ALA A 31 -8.25 14.00 -21.31
CA ALA A 31 -9.58 13.82 -20.74
C ALA A 31 -9.53 13.42 -19.26
N SER A 32 -8.60 12.53 -18.87
CA SER A 32 -8.42 12.16 -17.46
C SER A 32 -7.90 13.33 -16.61
N ARG A 33 -7.03 14.17 -17.18
CA ARG A 33 -6.53 15.39 -16.52
C ARG A 33 -7.65 16.40 -16.30
N ASP A 34 -8.42 16.72 -17.34
CA ASP A 34 -9.59 17.61 -17.24
C ASP A 34 -10.58 17.11 -16.20
N LEU A 35 -10.87 15.80 -16.23
CA LEU A 35 -11.77 15.17 -15.28
C LEU A 35 -11.30 15.32 -13.82
N LEU A 36 -10.01 15.18 -13.53
CA LEU A 36 -9.50 15.38 -12.18
C LEU A 36 -9.59 16.85 -11.74
N LEU A 37 -9.12 17.77 -12.59
CA LEU A 37 -9.00 19.19 -12.26
C LEU A 37 -10.35 19.90 -12.15
N ARG A 38 -11.36 19.50 -12.95
CA ARG A 38 -12.72 20.06 -12.86
C ARG A 38 -13.46 19.66 -11.57
N HIS A 39 -13.04 18.57 -10.91
CA HIS A 39 -13.72 18.01 -9.74
C HIS A 39 -13.01 18.27 -8.41
N ASP A 40 -11.80 18.84 -8.42
CA ASP A 40 -11.07 19.22 -7.21
C ASP A 40 -10.17 20.43 -7.49
N ASN A 41 -10.48 21.57 -6.86
CA ASN A 41 -9.76 22.82 -7.05
C ASN A 41 -8.47 22.94 -6.22
N ARG A 42 -8.15 21.93 -5.40
CA ARG A 42 -6.93 21.83 -4.59
C ARG A 42 -6.11 20.61 -4.99
N LEU A 43 -6.25 20.21 -6.26
CA LEU A 43 -5.54 19.09 -6.85
C LEU A 43 -4.47 19.58 -7.82
N GLU A 44 -3.29 18.97 -7.71
CA GLU A 44 -2.19 19.14 -8.66
C GLU A 44 -1.93 17.82 -9.38
N ILE A 45 -1.63 17.88 -10.68
CA ILE A 45 -1.20 16.73 -11.47
C ILE A 45 0.26 16.93 -11.83
N ILE A 46 1.14 16.03 -11.41
CA ILE A 46 2.59 16.18 -11.49
C ILE A 46 3.18 15.09 -12.38
N ASP A 47 3.84 15.51 -13.48
CA ASP A 47 4.68 14.63 -14.30
C ASP A 47 6.10 14.61 -13.73
N VAL A 48 6.29 13.78 -12.70
CA VAL A 48 7.57 13.77 -11.96
C VAL A 48 8.74 13.31 -12.83
N CYS A 49 8.47 12.45 -13.81
CA CYS A 49 9.51 11.96 -14.71
C CYS A 49 10.00 13.03 -15.67
N SER A 50 9.09 13.79 -16.28
CA SER A 50 9.47 14.91 -17.15
C SER A 50 10.22 15.99 -16.37
N GLU A 51 9.77 16.33 -15.15
CA GLU A 51 10.43 17.34 -14.31
C GLU A 51 11.84 16.93 -13.88
N LEU A 52 12.04 15.67 -13.48
CA LEU A 52 13.35 15.15 -13.09
C LEU A 52 14.30 14.96 -14.28
N VAL A 53 13.78 14.70 -15.49
CA VAL A 53 14.59 14.69 -16.71
C VAL A 53 15.00 16.10 -17.10
N ALA A 54 14.06 17.06 -17.10
CA ALA A 54 14.34 18.46 -17.43
C ALA A 54 15.36 19.09 -16.48
N SER A 55 15.30 18.74 -15.18
CA SER A 55 16.27 19.18 -14.17
C SER A 55 17.56 18.36 -14.14
N GLN A 56 17.78 17.45 -15.09
CA GLN A 56 18.97 16.60 -15.21
C GLN A 56 19.26 15.71 -13.98
N LYS A 57 18.29 15.53 -13.09
CA LYS A 57 18.38 14.63 -11.94
C LYS A 57 18.17 13.16 -12.31
N MET A 58 17.51 12.91 -13.44
CA MET A 58 17.23 11.56 -13.93
C MET A 58 17.40 11.49 -15.45
N SER A 59 17.99 10.40 -15.95
CA SER A 59 18.05 10.18 -17.41
C SER A 59 16.69 9.74 -17.95
N MET A 60 16.40 10.05 -19.21
CA MET A 60 15.19 9.58 -19.90
C MET A 60 15.06 8.05 -19.86
N ALA A 61 16.18 7.32 -19.95
CA ALA A 61 16.20 5.86 -19.89
C ALA A 61 15.78 5.32 -18.52
N LEU A 62 16.21 5.98 -17.43
CA LEU A 62 15.79 5.61 -16.08
C LEU A 62 14.32 6.04 -15.82
N ALA A 63 13.93 7.22 -16.29
CA ALA A 63 12.58 7.75 -16.12
C ALA A 63 11.51 6.82 -16.71
N LYS A 64 11.74 6.23 -17.89
CA LYS A 64 10.83 5.25 -18.51
C LYS A 64 10.57 4.00 -17.64
N LYS A 65 11.41 3.72 -16.64
CA LYS A 65 11.23 2.60 -15.71
C LYS A 65 10.31 2.91 -14.51
N PHE A 66 9.80 4.14 -14.40
CA PHE A 66 8.94 4.58 -13.30
C PHE A 66 7.43 4.58 -13.62
N LYS A 67 7.02 4.18 -14.83
CA LYS A 67 5.59 4.00 -15.22
C LYS A 67 4.98 2.73 -14.60
N ASN A 68 4.97 2.66 -13.28
CA ASN A 68 4.48 1.55 -12.47
C ASN A 68 4.47 2.00 -11.00
N TRP A 69 4.31 1.05 -10.07
CA TRP A 69 4.27 1.31 -8.64
C TRP A 69 5.45 2.12 -8.09
N TRP A 70 6.64 2.06 -8.71
CA TRP A 70 7.79 2.84 -8.28
C TRP A 70 7.63 4.35 -8.40
N VAL A 71 6.59 4.86 -9.09
CA VAL A 71 6.25 6.30 -9.07
C VAL A 71 5.92 6.77 -7.65
N LYS A 72 5.45 5.88 -6.77
CA LYS A 72 5.10 6.15 -5.37
C LYS A 72 6.27 6.72 -4.55
N PRO A 73 7.40 6.02 -4.38
CA PRO A 73 8.55 6.57 -3.66
C PRO A 73 9.20 7.74 -4.41
N LEU A 74 9.09 7.78 -5.76
CA LEU A 74 9.51 8.94 -6.53
C LEU A 74 8.70 10.19 -6.18
N ALA A 75 7.39 10.04 -5.96
CA ALA A 75 6.50 11.12 -5.53
C ALA A 75 6.88 11.63 -4.14
N VAL A 76 7.11 10.72 -3.19
CA VAL A 76 7.58 11.07 -1.83
C VAL A 76 8.90 11.81 -1.87
N TYR A 77 9.88 11.36 -2.67
CA TYR A 77 11.15 12.06 -2.86
C TYR A 77 10.94 13.46 -3.44
N HIS A 78 10.12 13.58 -4.49
CA HIS A 78 9.93 14.79 -5.27
C HIS A 78 9.13 15.91 -4.58
N THR A 79 8.03 15.57 -3.91
CA THR A 79 7.06 16.58 -3.44
C THR A 79 7.65 17.57 -2.45
N ASN A 80 7.19 18.83 -2.48
CA ASN A 80 7.51 19.81 -1.43
C ASN A 80 6.56 19.74 -0.22
N VAL A 81 5.55 18.86 -0.25
CA VAL A 81 4.66 18.62 0.89
C VAL A 81 5.47 18.04 2.05
N LYS A 82 5.39 18.68 3.22
CA LYS A 82 6.16 18.30 4.41
C LYS A 82 5.69 17.00 5.02
N GLU A 83 4.38 16.87 5.21
CA GLU A 83 3.75 15.70 5.83
C GLU A 83 2.88 14.97 4.81
N VAL A 84 3.47 13.94 4.19
CA VAL A 84 2.89 13.19 3.09
C VAL A 84 2.10 12.01 3.63
N ILE A 85 0.86 11.86 3.17
CA ILE A 85 0.13 10.60 3.24
C ILE A 85 -0.05 10.12 1.80
N LEU A 86 0.70 9.09 1.43
CA LEU A 86 0.60 8.43 0.15
C LEU A 86 -0.49 7.34 0.22
N LEU A 87 -1.33 7.23 -0.81
CA LEU A 87 -2.43 6.28 -0.87
C LEU A 87 -2.52 5.60 -2.23
N ASP A 88 -2.87 4.32 -2.20
CA ASP A 88 -3.27 3.58 -3.40
C ASP A 88 -4.63 4.05 -3.89
N ALA A 89 -4.78 4.11 -5.21
CA ALA A 89 -6.04 4.55 -5.83
C ALA A 89 -7.20 3.61 -5.49
N ASP A 90 -6.94 2.34 -5.17
CA ASP A 90 -7.90 1.31 -4.78
C ASP A 90 -8.07 1.15 -3.26
N ALA A 91 -7.56 2.08 -2.46
CA ALA A 91 -7.93 2.18 -1.06
C ALA A 91 -9.40 2.61 -0.89
N ILE A 92 -10.08 1.96 0.05
CA ILE A 92 -11.41 2.31 0.58
C ILE A 92 -11.22 2.73 2.03
N LEU A 93 -11.47 4.00 2.31
CA LEU A 93 -11.22 4.62 3.60
C LEU A 93 -12.46 4.59 4.49
N LEU A 94 -12.31 4.07 5.70
CA LEU A 94 -13.37 4.07 6.71
C LEU A 94 -13.22 5.24 7.70
N LYS A 95 -12.01 5.77 7.83
CA LYS A 95 -11.65 6.92 8.66
C LYS A 95 -10.79 7.90 7.87
N ASP A 96 -10.81 9.17 8.27
CA ASP A 96 -9.89 10.17 7.71
C ASP A 96 -8.43 9.71 7.92
N PRO A 97 -7.65 9.49 6.86
CA PRO A 97 -6.29 9.01 6.99
C PRO A 97 -5.38 10.00 7.70
N ALA A 98 -5.71 11.30 7.76
CA ALA A 98 -4.95 12.28 8.55
C ALA A 98 -4.88 11.91 10.04
N ALA A 99 -5.81 11.09 10.54
CA ALA A 99 -5.81 10.59 11.91
C ALA A 99 -4.52 9.83 12.27
N VAL A 100 -3.81 9.23 11.31
CA VAL A 100 -2.55 8.52 11.59
C VAL A 100 -1.47 9.46 12.13
N ARG A 101 -1.52 10.76 11.79
CA ARG A 101 -0.56 11.76 12.27
C ARG A 101 -0.64 11.99 13.78
N ASN A 102 -1.77 11.65 14.39
CA ASN A 102 -2.00 11.78 15.83
C ASN A 102 -1.57 10.53 16.62
N THR A 103 -1.08 9.49 15.94
CA THR A 103 -0.67 8.25 16.61
C THR A 103 0.72 8.39 17.23
N SER A 104 1.01 7.63 18.29
CA SER A 104 2.31 7.69 18.98
C SER A 104 3.47 7.33 18.05
N GLY A 105 3.27 6.40 17.10
CA GLY A 105 4.28 6.05 16.09
C GLY A 105 4.66 7.23 15.21
N TYR A 106 3.67 7.96 14.68
CA TYR A 106 3.90 9.13 13.84
C TYR A 106 4.48 10.31 14.61
N THR A 107 3.95 10.61 15.81
CA THR A 107 4.43 11.75 16.59
C THR A 107 5.87 11.53 17.05
N SER A 108 6.27 10.30 17.40
CA SER A 108 7.64 9.99 17.81
C SER A 108 8.65 9.92 16.67
N THR A 109 8.28 9.37 15.51
CA THR A 109 9.25 9.10 14.42
C THR A 109 9.05 9.90 13.14
N GLY A 110 7.85 10.47 12.95
CA GLY A 110 7.44 11.07 11.69
C GLY A 110 7.08 10.06 10.62
N THR A 111 6.84 8.80 10.99
CA THR A 111 6.40 7.79 10.03
C THR A 111 5.26 6.94 10.57
N THR A 112 4.46 6.40 9.67
CA THR A 112 3.56 5.29 9.97
C THR A 112 3.51 4.37 8.76
N PHE A 113 4.06 3.18 8.93
CA PHE A 113 4.04 2.10 7.96
C PHE A 113 3.12 0.97 8.43
N PHE A 114 2.66 0.13 7.51
CA PHE A 114 1.79 -0.99 7.81
C PHE A 114 2.43 -2.29 7.37
N TYR A 115 2.14 -3.38 8.07
CA TYR A 115 2.69 -4.68 7.70
C TYR A 115 1.89 -5.32 6.57
N ASP A 116 2.60 -6.03 5.68
CA ASP A 116 2.00 -6.99 4.75
C ASP A 116 1.86 -8.37 5.43
N ARG A 117 1.27 -9.30 4.69
CA ARG A 117 1.13 -10.71 5.08
C ARG A 117 2.49 -11.35 5.33
N VAL A 118 2.51 -12.23 6.31
CA VAL A 118 3.68 -13.03 6.62
C VAL A 118 3.69 -14.23 5.69
N MET A 119 4.42 -14.09 4.58
CA MET A 119 4.44 -15.07 3.51
C MET A 119 5.85 -15.62 3.31
N GLY A 120 6.04 -16.88 3.67
CA GLY A 120 7.27 -17.60 3.37
C GLY A 120 7.42 -17.81 1.87
N CYS A 121 8.40 -17.14 1.25
CA CYS A 121 8.80 -17.41 -0.14
C CYS A 121 10.31 -17.26 -0.31
N ARG A 122 10.88 -17.72 -1.43
CA ARG A 122 12.33 -17.65 -1.74
C ARG A 122 12.72 -16.42 -2.59
N LEU A 123 11.80 -15.47 -2.75
CA LEU A 123 11.99 -14.24 -3.51
C LEU A 123 12.38 -13.09 -2.57
N TYR A 124 12.73 -11.94 -3.17
CA TYR A 124 12.90 -10.67 -2.45
C TYR A 124 13.87 -10.78 -1.27
N PHE A 125 13.46 -10.52 -0.03
CA PHE A 125 14.35 -10.62 1.13
C PHE A 125 14.98 -12.00 1.32
N ASN A 126 14.22 -13.05 1.03
CA ASN A 126 14.63 -14.44 1.27
C ASN A 126 15.46 -15.04 0.14
N ARG A 127 15.71 -14.29 -0.94
CA ARG A 127 16.64 -14.74 -1.98
C ARG A 127 18.05 -14.85 -1.40
N ARG A 128 18.83 -15.80 -1.91
CA ARG A 128 20.23 -15.97 -1.52
C ARG A 128 21.14 -15.16 -2.45
N ILE A 129 21.93 -14.26 -1.89
CA ILE A 129 23.00 -13.53 -2.56
C ILE A 129 24.32 -13.92 -1.91
N ARG A 130 25.23 -14.53 -2.69
CA ARG A 130 26.55 -14.98 -2.21
C ARG A 130 26.46 -15.83 -0.93
N GLY A 131 25.48 -16.72 -0.86
CA GLY A 131 25.26 -17.63 0.27
C GLY A 131 24.53 -17.03 1.47
N ALA A 132 24.30 -15.71 1.52
CA ALA A 132 23.55 -15.04 2.58
C ALA A 132 22.14 -14.66 2.12
N GLN A 133 21.23 -14.49 3.07
CA GLN A 133 19.92 -13.87 2.83
C GLN A 133 20.11 -12.42 2.35
N TYR A 134 19.29 -11.92 1.42
CA TYR A 134 19.52 -10.62 0.79
C TYR A 134 19.53 -9.46 1.80
N LEU A 135 18.57 -9.39 2.73
CA LEU A 135 18.50 -8.28 3.69
C LEU A 135 19.72 -8.30 4.63
N GLN A 136 20.08 -9.47 5.16
CA GLN A 136 21.31 -9.64 5.95
C GLN A 136 22.59 -9.32 5.15
N TYR A 137 22.64 -9.66 3.85
CA TYR A 137 23.74 -9.31 2.96
C TYR A 137 23.82 -7.79 2.78
N LEU A 138 22.67 -7.13 2.55
CA LEU A 138 22.59 -5.69 2.36
C LEU A 138 23.05 -4.93 3.60
N VAL A 139 22.61 -5.33 4.80
CA VAL A 139 23.07 -4.74 6.08
C VAL A 139 24.60 -4.75 6.20
N LYS A 140 25.26 -5.78 5.67
CA LYS A 140 26.74 -5.89 5.74
C LYS A 140 27.46 -5.13 4.63
N THR A 141 26.81 -4.90 3.50
CA THR A 141 27.47 -4.46 2.26
C THR A 141 26.99 -3.13 1.72
N PHE A 142 25.96 -2.54 2.33
CA PHE A 142 25.52 -1.19 2.02
C PHE A 142 26.66 -0.18 2.27
N ASP A 143 26.80 0.78 1.36
CA ASP A 143 27.84 1.80 1.44
C ASP A 143 27.43 2.92 2.40
N TYR A 144 27.53 2.63 3.70
CA TYR A 144 27.20 3.59 4.76
C TYR A 144 28.00 4.89 4.63
N GLN A 145 29.25 4.81 4.18
CA GLN A 145 30.12 5.98 4.06
C GLN A 145 29.63 6.95 2.98
N ALA A 146 29.07 6.45 1.87
CA ALA A 146 28.46 7.30 0.83
C ALA A 146 27.31 8.18 1.36
N PHE A 147 26.70 7.80 2.48
CA PHE A 147 25.64 8.57 3.15
C PHE A 147 26.13 9.20 4.47
N ASN A 148 27.43 9.38 4.66
CA ASN A 148 28.02 9.95 5.88
C ASN A 148 27.63 9.19 7.17
N LEU A 149 27.55 7.86 7.11
CA LEU A 149 27.27 6.98 8.24
C LEU A 149 28.51 6.15 8.59
N SER A 150 28.71 5.85 9.87
CA SER A 150 29.93 5.21 10.38
C SER A 150 30.04 3.72 10.05
N GLY A 151 28.94 3.08 9.63
CA GLY A 151 28.89 1.66 9.31
C GLY A 151 27.55 1.02 9.68
N PRO A 152 27.44 -0.32 9.60
CA PRO A 152 26.23 -1.03 9.96
C PRO A 152 25.85 -0.83 11.44
N ALA A 153 24.62 -0.39 11.68
CA ALA A 153 24.04 -0.26 13.01
C ALA A 153 22.55 -0.70 12.94
N PRO A 154 22.26 -1.99 12.70
CA PRO A 154 20.89 -2.47 12.54
C PRO A 154 20.08 -2.19 13.79
N SER A 155 18.90 -1.60 13.61
CA SER A 155 18.01 -1.26 14.71
C SER A 155 17.49 -2.51 15.42
N SER A 156 17.10 -2.37 16.70
CA SER A 156 16.38 -3.44 17.40
C SER A 156 15.08 -3.82 16.70
N HIS A 157 14.46 -2.89 15.96
CA HIS A 157 13.29 -3.19 15.15
C HIS A 157 13.65 -4.15 14.01
N LEU A 158 14.63 -3.79 13.16
CA LEU A 158 15.09 -4.62 12.04
C LEU A 158 15.44 -6.04 12.50
N LEU A 159 16.22 -6.18 13.57
CA LEU A 159 16.64 -7.49 14.07
C LEU A 159 15.46 -8.38 14.52
N ASN A 160 14.32 -7.78 14.88
CA ASN A 160 13.10 -8.46 15.29
C ASN A 160 12.07 -8.60 14.14
N THR A 161 12.36 -8.08 12.95
CA THR A 161 11.46 -8.23 11.79
C THR A 161 11.37 -9.69 11.35
N TYR A 162 10.19 -10.05 10.83
CA TYR A 162 10.03 -11.36 10.20
C TYR A 162 10.83 -11.48 8.91
N ALA A 163 11.04 -10.37 8.18
CA ALA A 163 11.93 -10.33 7.03
C ALA A 163 13.37 -10.69 7.41
N TYR A 164 13.95 -10.10 8.45
CA TYR A 164 15.34 -10.39 8.86
C TYR A 164 15.49 -11.83 9.38
N ALA A 165 14.47 -12.36 10.04
CA ALA A 165 14.37 -13.74 10.51
C ALA A 165 14.03 -14.77 9.41
N GLU A 166 13.99 -14.36 8.14
CA GLU A 166 13.67 -15.18 6.96
C GLU A 166 12.24 -15.77 6.93
N LYS A 167 11.35 -15.32 7.80
CA LYS A 167 9.97 -15.83 7.93
C LYS A 167 9.03 -15.31 6.84
N THR A 168 9.35 -14.15 6.28
CA THR A 168 8.57 -13.55 5.19
C THR A 168 9.48 -12.96 4.12
N CYS A 169 9.04 -12.99 2.87
CA CYS A 169 9.74 -12.32 1.78
C CYS A 169 9.31 -10.85 1.59
N HIS A 170 8.27 -10.39 2.29
CA HIS A 170 7.79 -9.01 2.32
C HIS A 170 7.48 -8.56 3.74
N GLU A 171 7.77 -7.30 4.05
CA GLU A 171 7.55 -6.73 5.37
C GLU A 171 6.41 -5.72 5.34
N GLN A 172 6.46 -4.77 4.40
CA GLN A 172 5.61 -3.61 4.36
C GLN A 172 4.46 -3.73 3.34
N ASP A 173 3.28 -3.29 3.76
CA ASP A 173 2.17 -2.89 2.90
C ASP A 173 2.28 -1.37 2.63
N SER A 174 2.39 -0.97 1.35
CA SER A 174 2.47 0.44 0.94
C SER A 174 1.17 1.00 0.37
N SER A 175 0.04 0.35 0.65
CA SER A 175 -1.29 0.86 0.31
C SER A 175 -1.57 2.22 0.97
N MET A 176 -0.99 2.46 2.15
CA MET A 176 -0.88 3.76 2.79
C MET A 176 0.54 3.93 3.38
N VAL A 177 1.15 5.08 3.17
CA VAL A 177 2.45 5.44 3.76
C VAL A 177 2.36 6.86 4.29
N ALA A 178 2.61 7.07 5.58
CA ALA A 178 2.67 8.41 6.18
C ALA A 178 4.11 8.78 6.53
N ILE A 179 4.58 9.93 6.04
CA ILE A 179 5.95 10.42 6.20
C ILE A 179 5.96 11.93 6.47
N ASP A 180 6.61 12.35 7.55
CA ASP A 180 7.09 13.70 7.78
C ASP A 180 8.50 13.84 7.19
N LYS A 181 8.57 14.47 6.03
CA LYS A 181 9.81 14.72 5.29
C LYS A 181 10.77 15.64 6.03
N VAL A 182 10.30 16.51 6.92
CA VAL A 182 11.16 17.42 7.69
C VAL A 182 12.04 16.63 8.65
N ARG A 183 11.54 15.49 9.15
CA ARG A 183 12.26 14.59 10.05
C ARG A 183 12.95 13.41 9.36
N ALA A 184 12.81 13.30 8.04
CA ALA A 184 13.36 12.16 7.29
C ALA A 184 14.90 12.14 7.25
N GLY A 185 15.58 13.26 7.52
CA GLY A 185 17.04 13.33 7.50
C GLY A 185 17.61 12.78 6.18
N LYS A 186 18.50 11.79 6.28
CA LYS A 186 19.12 11.12 5.13
C LYS A 186 18.23 10.06 4.46
N ALA A 187 17.08 9.73 5.05
CA ALA A 187 16.22 8.67 4.54
C ALA A 187 15.75 8.95 3.12
N LEU A 188 15.52 10.21 2.72
CA LEU A 188 15.13 10.53 1.34
C LEU A 188 16.26 10.31 0.33
N ASP A 189 17.52 10.53 0.72
CA ASP A 189 18.67 10.25 -0.14
C ASP A 189 18.89 8.74 -0.29
N VAL A 190 18.71 7.99 0.80
CA VAL A 190 18.76 6.52 0.77
C VAL A 190 17.58 5.95 -0.02
N LEU A 191 16.39 6.54 0.10
CA LEU A 191 15.21 6.18 -0.71
C LEU A 191 15.50 6.36 -2.19
N TRP A 192 16.07 7.52 -2.56
CA TRP A 192 16.49 7.78 -3.94
C TRP A 192 17.43 6.68 -4.44
N TRP A 193 18.46 6.33 -3.67
CA TRP A 193 19.38 5.25 -4.03
C TRP A 193 18.68 3.89 -4.19
N PHE A 194 17.75 3.54 -3.29
CA PHE A 194 16.98 2.30 -3.41
C PHE A 194 16.20 2.26 -4.73
N ILE A 195 15.56 3.36 -5.10
CA ILE A 195 14.69 3.42 -6.28
C ILE A 195 15.43 3.72 -7.58
N THR A 196 16.69 4.17 -7.57
CA THR A 196 17.43 4.40 -8.83
C THR A 196 18.54 3.39 -9.08
N THR A 197 19.12 2.84 -8.01
CA THR A 197 20.34 2.04 -8.07
C THR A 197 20.07 0.62 -7.60
N GLU A 198 19.60 0.44 -6.36
CA GLU A 198 19.52 -0.88 -5.76
C GLU A 198 18.46 -1.75 -6.44
N ARG A 199 17.27 -1.20 -6.74
CA ARG A 199 16.22 -1.95 -7.44
C ARG A 199 16.65 -2.45 -8.82
N VAL A 200 17.61 -1.76 -9.47
CA VAL A 200 18.13 -2.12 -10.79
C VAL A 200 19.16 -3.24 -10.66
N ARG A 201 19.90 -3.25 -9.55
CA ARG A 201 20.89 -4.28 -9.23
C ARG A 201 20.22 -5.56 -8.73
N TYR A 202 19.27 -5.44 -7.82
CA TYR A 202 18.55 -6.55 -7.21
C TYR A 202 17.06 -6.23 -7.09
N GLU A 203 16.22 -7.12 -7.61
CA GLU A 203 14.80 -7.12 -7.27
C GLU A 203 14.62 -7.56 -5.81
N PHE A 204 14.47 -6.56 -4.92
CA PHE A 204 14.39 -6.75 -3.46
C PHE A 204 12.97 -6.64 -2.90
N SER A 205 12.01 -6.18 -3.69
CA SER A 205 10.64 -5.92 -3.26
C SER A 205 9.64 -6.26 -4.36
N TRP A 206 8.42 -6.64 -3.96
CA TRP A 206 7.29 -6.66 -4.87
C TRP A 206 6.85 -5.22 -5.09
N GLY A 207 7.32 -4.61 -6.19
CA GLY A 207 7.10 -3.20 -6.45
C GLY A 207 7.88 -2.33 -5.46
N ASP A 208 7.26 -1.26 -4.99
CA ASP A 208 7.87 -0.21 -4.19
C ASP A 208 7.92 -0.49 -2.68
N LYS A 209 7.17 -1.50 -2.22
CA LYS A 209 6.66 -1.55 -0.84
C LYS A 209 7.73 -1.51 0.24
N GLU A 210 8.85 -2.19 0.01
CA GLU A 210 9.93 -2.26 1.00
C GLU A 210 10.84 -1.02 0.98
N SER A 211 10.77 -0.17 -0.04
CA SER A 211 11.72 0.93 -0.21
C SER A 211 11.61 2.00 0.87
N PHE A 212 10.42 2.22 1.42
CA PHE A 212 10.18 3.27 2.42
C PHE A 212 10.88 2.94 3.73
N TRP A 213 10.52 1.82 4.38
CA TRP A 213 11.11 1.50 5.68
C TRP A 213 12.60 1.18 5.60
N LEU A 214 13.06 0.52 4.52
CA LEU A 214 14.48 0.27 4.30
C LEU A 214 15.25 1.58 4.19
N ALA A 215 14.69 2.60 3.55
CA ALA A 215 15.35 3.90 3.46
C ALA A 215 15.60 4.52 4.84
N TYR A 216 14.64 4.41 5.76
CA TYR A 216 14.80 4.87 7.13
C TYR A 216 15.79 4.01 7.93
N GLU A 217 15.68 2.69 7.84
CA GLU A 217 16.58 1.75 8.52
C GLU A 217 18.05 1.97 8.10
N PHE A 218 18.32 2.01 6.80
CA PHE A 218 19.68 2.19 6.28
C PHE A 218 20.21 3.62 6.44
N ALA A 219 19.32 4.61 6.55
CA ALA A 219 19.70 5.97 6.95
C ALA A 219 19.94 6.12 8.46
N GLN A 220 19.66 5.07 9.26
CA GLN A 220 19.70 5.09 10.73
C GLN A 220 18.79 6.16 11.33
N VAL A 221 17.63 6.38 10.70
CA VAL A 221 16.59 7.31 11.14
C VAL A 221 15.45 6.49 11.76
N PRO A 222 14.95 6.84 12.96
CA PRO A 222 13.83 6.14 13.57
C PRO A 222 12.59 6.11 12.66
N TYR A 223 11.88 4.98 12.65
CA TYR A 223 10.62 4.80 11.95
C TYR A 223 9.66 3.92 12.78
N ALA A 224 8.38 3.97 12.43
CA ALA A 224 7.33 3.25 13.14
C ALA A 224 6.43 2.49 12.17
N PHE A 225 6.27 1.19 12.44
CA PHE A 225 5.17 0.40 11.91
C PHE A 225 3.97 0.45 12.85
N SER A 226 2.78 0.22 12.30
CA SER A 226 1.60 -0.13 13.07
C SER A 226 1.93 -1.25 14.06
N PRO A 227 1.44 -1.20 15.31
CA PRO A 227 1.63 -2.29 16.26
C PRO A 227 0.84 -3.55 15.88
N TRP A 228 -0.07 -3.44 14.90
CA TRP A 228 -0.97 -4.50 14.48
C TRP A 228 -0.49 -5.15 13.19
N GLY A 229 -0.71 -6.46 13.09
CA GLY A 229 -0.54 -7.19 11.84
C GLY A 229 -1.57 -6.78 10.80
N VAL A 230 -1.28 -7.17 9.55
CA VAL A 230 -2.24 -7.06 8.45
C VAL A 230 -3.54 -7.81 8.77
N SER A 231 -4.66 -7.29 8.30
CA SER A 231 -5.96 -7.97 8.28
C SER A 231 -6.39 -8.21 6.82
N VAL A 232 -7.46 -8.99 6.62
CA VAL A 232 -8.12 -9.09 5.31
C VAL A 232 -9.63 -9.05 5.46
N VAL A 233 -10.28 -8.44 4.47
CA VAL A 233 -11.74 -8.49 4.29
C VAL A 233 -12.10 -9.64 3.38
N SER A 234 -13.21 -10.33 3.67
CA SER A 234 -13.63 -11.53 2.93
C SER A 234 -13.92 -11.26 1.46
N SER A 235 -13.14 -11.88 0.57
CA SER A 235 -13.37 -11.84 -0.89
C SER A 235 -14.20 -13.05 -1.38
N SER A 236 -14.40 -14.06 -0.54
CA SER A 236 -15.17 -15.25 -0.87
C SER A 236 -16.69 -15.03 -0.77
N ILE A 237 -17.44 -15.72 -1.64
CA ILE A 237 -18.91 -15.77 -1.66
C ILE A 237 -19.42 -17.15 -1.20
N ASN A 238 -20.73 -17.44 -1.30
CA ASN A 238 -21.31 -18.78 -1.11
C ASN A 238 -21.13 -19.39 0.30
N ARG A 239 -21.39 -18.59 1.34
CA ARG A 239 -21.33 -19.03 2.75
C ARG A 239 -19.94 -19.53 3.17
N ASP A 240 -18.89 -18.99 2.57
CA ASP A 240 -17.51 -19.38 2.87
C ASP A 240 -17.14 -19.13 4.34
N VAL A 241 -17.53 -17.98 4.88
CA VAL A 241 -17.30 -17.63 6.29
C VAL A 241 -18.02 -18.58 7.24
N GLU A 242 -19.23 -19.05 6.89
CA GLU A 242 -19.94 -20.04 7.71
C GLU A 242 -19.24 -21.41 7.71
N LYS A 243 -18.59 -21.77 6.59
CA LYS A 243 -17.85 -23.04 6.44
C LYS A 243 -16.43 -22.96 7.02
N HIS A 244 -15.86 -21.76 7.06
CA HIS A 244 -14.49 -21.48 7.49
C HIS A 244 -14.48 -20.29 8.46
N PRO A 245 -15.09 -20.44 9.66
CA PRO A 245 -15.32 -19.32 10.59
C PRO A 245 -14.03 -18.73 11.17
N ASP A 246 -12.89 -19.43 11.05
CA ASP A 246 -11.60 -19.02 11.56
C ASP A 246 -10.61 -18.57 10.48
N THR A 247 -11.03 -18.54 9.21
CA THR A 247 -10.13 -18.31 8.07
C THR A 247 -10.78 -17.38 7.05
N LEU A 248 -10.12 -16.27 6.77
CA LEU A 248 -10.55 -15.33 5.72
C LEU A 248 -9.48 -15.17 4.65
N CYS A 249 -9.89 -15.16 3.39
CA CYS A 249 -9.03 -14.83 2.25
C CYS A 249 -9.58 -13.58 1.56
N GLY A 250 -8.71 -12.64 1.22
CA GLY A 250 -9.15 -11.49 0.43
C GLY A 250 -8.25 -10.26 0.49
N SER A 251 -8.89 -9.11 0.29
CA SER A 251 -8.25 -7.79 0.19
C SER A 251 -7.63 -7.34 1.50
N ILE A 252 -6.47 -6.68 1.45
CA ILE A 252 -5.76 -6.21 2.65
C ILE A 252 -6.64 -5.21 3.40
N ALA A 253 -6.63 -5.29 4.73
CA ALA A 253 -7.27 -4.34 5.61
C ALA A 253 -6.30 -3.96 6.72
N GLN A 254 -6.35 -2.70 7.16
CA GLN A 254 -5.50 -2.20 8.24
C GLN A 254 -6.35 -1.50 9.29
N TYR A 255 -6.02 -1.75 10.55
CA TYR A 255 -6.61 -1.07 11.70
C TYR A 255 -5.83 0.21 12.04
N MET A 256 -6.47 1.11 12.79
CA MET A 256 -5.79 2.27 13.36
C MET A 256 -4.58 1.84 14.20
N PRO A 257 -3.39 2.46 14.01
CA PRO A 257 -2.16 2.05 14.68
C PRO A 257 -2.06 2.66 16.08
N VAL A 258 -3.00 2.27 16.94
CA VAL A 258 -3.12 2.70 18.34
C VAL A 258 -3.22 1.46 19.23
N PHE A 259 -2.48 1.44 20.34
CA PHE A 259 -2.39 0.26 21.23
C PHE A 259 -3.70 -0.01 21.99
N ASP A 260 -4.36 1.04 22.50
CA ASP A 260 -5.40 0.89 23.53
C ASP A 260 -6.80 1.38 23.08
N ALA A 261 -7.02 1.63 21.79
CA ALA A 261 -8.36 2.02 21.33
C ALA A 261 -9.26 0.79 21.25
N GLU A 262 -10.30 0.75 22.09
CA GLU A 262 -11.40 -0.21 22.05
C GLU A 262 -12.72 0.55 21.80
N PRO A 263 -13.59 0.08 20.89
CA PRO A 263 -13.40 -1.09 20.02
C PRO A 263 -12.32 -0.85 18.94
N PRO A 264 -11.77 -1.92 18.31
CA PRO A 264 -10.79 -1.79 17.23
C PRO A 264 -11.36 -1.02 16.03
N GLU A 265 -10.73 0.09 15.67
CA GLU A 265 -11.17 0.91 14.54
C GLU A 265 -10.48 0.47 13.24
N LEU A 266 -11.25 -0.01 12.26
CA LEU A 266 -10.74 -0.32 10.93
C LEU A 266 -10.47 0.99 10.17
N LEU A 267 -9.25 1.17 9.66
CA LEU A 267 -8.82 2.41 9.02
C LEU A 267 -9.13 2.39 7.52
N TYR A 268 -8.64 1.36 6.81
CA TYR A 268 -8.85 1.21 5.39
C TYR A 268 -8.84 -0.26 4.94
N VAL A 269 -9.38 -0.47 3.74
CA VAL A 269 -9.28 -1.73 2.99
C VAL A 269 -8.68 -1.41 1.63
N ASN A 270 -7.66 -2.15 1.19
CA ASN A 270 -7.07 -1.99 -0.13
C ASN A 270 -7.39 -3.20 -1.01
N GLY A 271 -8.05 -2.94 -2.13
CA GLY A 271 -8.35 -4.01 -3.08
C GLY A 271 -9.08 -3.51 -4.31
N LYS A 272 -8.38 -3.45 -5.44
CA LYS A 272 -8.94 -3.16 -6.76
C LYS A 272 -10.20 -3.97 -7.08
N ALA A 273 -10.22 -5.26 -6.73
CA ALA A 273 -11.37 -6.12 -6.95
C ALA A 273 -12.61 -5.57 -6.25
N LEU A 274 -12.51 -4.97 -5.07
CA LEU A 274 -13.67 -4.38 -4.39
C LEU A 274 -14.31 -3.25 -5.19
N LEU A 275 -13.60 -2.57 -6.08
CA LEU A 275 -14.12 -1.45 -6.87
C LEU A 275 -14.47 -1.85 -8.31
N GLU A 276 -13.67 -2.73 -8.91
CA GLU A 276 -13.78 -3.13 -10.31
C GLU A 276 -14.12 -4.64 -10.40
N PRO A 277 -15.39 -5.01 -10.63
CA PRO A 277 -15.82 -6.42 -10.70
C PRO A 277 -15.16 -7.24 -11.80
N LEU A 278 -14.79 -6.59 -12.90
CA LEU A 278 -14.24 -7.21 -14.09
C LEU A 278 -13.00 -6.40 -14.50
N PRO A 279 -11.79 -6.88 -14.20
CA PRO A 279 -10.57 -6.22 -14.67
C PRO A 279 -10.64 -6.10 -16.19
N SER A 280 -10.43 -4.90 -16.71
CA SER A 280 -10.35 -4.63 -18.16
C SER A 280 -9.36 -5.53 -18.93
N SER A 281 -8.41 -6.17 -18.24
CA SER A 281 -7.49 -7.17 -18.81
C SER A 281 -8.12 -8.54 -19.11
N ILE A 282 -9.37 -8.81 -18.71
CA ILE A 282 -10.08 -10.08 -18.94
C ILE A 282 -11.03 -9.98 -20.16
N ALA A 283 -11.12 -8.80 -20.78
CA ALA A 283 -11.80 -8.59 -22.06
C ALA A 283 -10.91 -9.06 -23.23
N GLY A 284 -10.60 -10.35 -23.30
CA GLY A 284 -9.78 -10.93 -24.36
C GLY A 284 -9.32 -12.36 -24.05
N HIS A 285 -10.16 -13.33 -24.43
CA HIS A 285 -9.96 -14.79 -24.38
C HIS A 285 -9.83 -15.48 -23.00
N ALA A 286 -10.72 -16.46 -22.79
CA ALA A 286 -10.82 -17.42 -21.68
C ALA A 286 -11.04 -16.85 -20.25
N LEU A 287 -12.15 -16.12 -20.06
CA LEU A 287 -12.70 -15.74 -18.75
C LEU A 287 -12.72 -16.90 -17.73
N ALA A 288 -13.02 -18.13 -18.18
CA ALA A 288 -13.08 -19.31 -17.32
C ALA A 288 -11.71 -19.77 -16.77
N ASP A 289 -10.64 -19.71 -17.57
CA ASP A 289 -9.29 -20.08 -17.14
C ASP A 289 -8.62 -18.97 -16.32
N ALA A 290 -8.93 -17.71 -16.65
CA ALA A 290 -8.55 -16.56 -15.83
C ALA A 290 -9.15 -16.70 -14.42
N LEU A 291 -10.47 -16.94 -14.30
CA LEU A 291 -11.17 -17.12 -13.02
C LEU A 291 -10.65 -18.31 -12.20
N ARG A 292 -10.22 -19.40 -12.84
CA ARG A 292 -9.63 -20.57 -12.15
C ARG A 292 -8.23 -20.33 -11.57
N ARG A 293 -7.47 -19.39 -12.14
CA ARG A 293 -6.13 -18.98 -11.67
C ARG A 293 -6.14 -17.67 -10.90
N THR A 294 -7.33 -17.09 -10.70
CA THR A 294 -7.53 -15.80 -10.05
C THR A 294 -7.25 -15.98 -8.56
N SER A 295 -6.27 -15.24 -8.05
CA SER A 295 -5.95 -15.22 -6.62
C SER A 295 -7.17 -14.81 -5.78
N ALA A 296 -7.26 -15.28 -4.53
CA ALA A 296 -8.41 -15.02 -3.67
C ALA A 296 -8.68 -13.52 -3.43
N ASN A 297 -7.65 -12.66 -3.49
CA ASN A 297 -7.80 -11.20 -3.42
C ASN A 297 -8.42 -10.56 -4.67
N LEU A 298 -8.48 -11.30 -5.78
CA LEU A 298 -9.10 -10.90 -7.04
C LEU A 298 -10.54 -11.42 -7.17
N LEU A 299 -11.03 -12.20 -6.20
CA LEU A 299 -12.43 -12.60 -6.14
C LEU A 299 -13.32 -11.40 -5.80
N TYR A 300 -14.36 -11.20 -6.60
CA TYR A 300 -15.29 -10.10 -6.42
C TYR A 300 -16.37 -10.45 -5.40
N ASN A 301 -16.26 -9.90 -4.20
CA ASN A 301 -17.34 -9.88 -3.24
C ASN A 301 -18.09 -8.55 -3.27
N MET A 302 -19.37 -8.61 -3.66
CA MET A 302 -20.24 -7.43 -3.69
C MET A 302 -20.53 -6.87 -2.31
N ASN A 303 -20.55 -7.70 -1.27
CA ASN A 303 -20.88 -7.25 0.07
C ASN A 303 -20.07 -8.06 1.10
N PRO A 304 -18.77 -7.73 1.28
CA PRO A 304 -17.98 -8.35 2.32
C PRO A 304 -18.58 -8.08 3.69
N THR A 305 -18.79 -9.15 4.46
CA THR A 305 -19.45 -9.08 5.76
C THR A 305 -18.47 -9.24 6.93
N HIS A 306 -17.26 -9.76 6.67
CA HIS A 306 -16.31 -10.07 7.72
C HIS A 306 -14.89 -9.59 7.39
N VAL A 307 -14.15 -9.31 8.45
CA VAL A 307 -12.75 -8.90 8.46
C VAL A 307 -12.01 -9.73 9.52
N VAL A 308 -10.72 -9.97 9.31
CA VAL A 308 -9.89 -10.62 10.33
C VAL A 308 -9.75 -9.66 11.51
N PRO A 309 -10.03 -10.07 12.76
CA PRO A 309 -9.95 -9.18 13.90
C PRO A 309 -8.55 -8.58 14.07
N ARG A 310 -8.50 -7.38 14.67
CA ARG A 310 -7.23 -6.72 15.02
C ARG A 310 -6.40 -7.63 15.92
N GLN A 311 -5.15 -7.84 15.55
CA GLN A 311 -4.24 -8.69 16.30
C GLN A 311 -2.78 -8.29 16.06
N PRO A 312 -1.86 -8.69 16.95
CA PRO A 312 -0.43 -8.60 16.69
C PRO A 312 -0.08 -9.32 15.39
N ARG A 313 1.06 -8.94 14.82
CA ARG A 313 1.55 -9.60 13.60
C ARG A 313 1.87 -11.06 13.88
N THR A 314 1.32 -11.95 13.04
CA THR A 314 1.35 -13.40 13.26
C THR A 314 1.79 -14.12 11.99
N GLU A 315 2.62 -15.16 12.14
CA GLU A 315 2.99 -16.07 11.06
C GLU A 315 1.78 -16.91 10.63
N ILE A 316 1.53 -16.98 9.32
CA ILE A 316 0.38 -17.71 8.77
C ILE A 316 0.85 -19.08 8.30
N LYS A 317 0.19 -20.14 8.77
CA LYS A 317 0.39 -21.49 8.23
C LYS A 317 -0.40 -21.63 6.93
N GLN A 318 0.32 -21.75 5.80
CA GLN A 318 -0.31 -22.01 4.49
C GLN A 318 -0.88 -23.43 4.35
N GLN A 319 -0.69 -24.28 5.36
CA GLN A 319 -1.27 -25.61 5.44
C GLN A 319 -2.04 -25.77 6.75
N SER A 320 -3.30 -26.19 6.65
CA SER A 320 -4.14 -26.57 7.81
C SER A 320 -5.07 -27.71 7.43
N GLY A 321 -5.19 -28.72 8.30
CA GLY A 321 -6.09 -29.87 8.09
C GLY A 321 -5.87 -30.63 6.77
N GLY A 322 -4.63 -30.70 6.27
CA GLY A 322 -4.29 -31.36 5.00
C GLY A 322 -4.63 -30.55 3.74
N ARG A 323 -5.07 -29.29 3.87
CA ARG A 323 -5.38 -28.37 2.76
C ARG A 323 -4.32 -27.29 2.65
N SER A 324 -3.98 -26.94 1.40
CA SER A 324 -3.12 -25.79 1.08
C SER A 324 -3.98 -24.55 0.84
N PHE A 325 -3.62 -23.44 1.46
CA PHE A 325 -4.30 -22.16 1.29
C PHE A 325 -3.46 -21.20 0.44
N PHE A 326 -4.13 -20.29 -0.25
CA PHE A 326 -3.46 -19.20 -0.96
C PHE A 326 -2.77 -18.25 0.04
N GLY A 327 -1.71 -17.57 -0.40
CA GLY A 327 -0.94 -16.66 0.46
C GLY A 327 -1.74 -15.45 0.97
N GLU A 328 -2.89 -15.19 0.35
CA GLU A 328 -3.85 -14.13 0.68
C GLU A 328 -4.83 -14.54 1.80
N CYS A 329 -4.78 -15.79 2.25
CA CYS A 329 -5.61 -16.33 3.31
C CYS A 329 -4.96 -16.17 4.69
N MET A 330 -5.73 -15.69 5.65
CA MET A 330 -5.38 -15.53 7.06
C MET A 330 -5.95 -16.71 7.85
N VAL A 331 -5.27 -17.86 7.77
CA VAL A 331 -5.74 -19.15 8.29
C VAL A 331 -5.65 -19.20 9.81
N GLY A 332 -6.75 -19.54 10.48
CA GLY A 332 -6.82 -19.68 11.95
C GLY A 332 -6.75 -18.35 12.71
N LEU A 333 -6.99 -17.24 12.01
CA LEU A 333 -6.87 -15.88 12.53
C LEU A 333 -8.22 -15.23 12.87
N GLY A 334 -9.31 -15.98 12.67
CA GLY A 334 -10.66 -15.56 13.04
C GLY A 334 -11.35 -14.68 11.99
N ALA A 335 -12.65 -14.51 12.18
CA ALA A 335 -13.50 -13.63 11.40
C ALA A 335 -14.43 -12.87 12.35
N THR A 336 -14.49 -11.55 12.23
CA THR A 336 -15.44 -10.68 12.94
C THR A 336 -16.22 -9.84 11.94
N PRO A 337 -17.46 -9.40 12.22
CA PRO A 337 -18.18 -8.51 11.33
C PRO A 337 -17.39 -7.25 10.98
N VAL A 338 -17.47 -6.82 9.72
CA VAL A 338 -17.01 -5.48 9.33
C VAL A 338 -17.84 -4.39 10.04
N PRO A 339 -17.32 -3.17 10.21
CA PRO A 339 -18.10 -2.06 10.74
C PRO A 339 -19.40 -1.85 9.96
N GLU A 340 -20.49 -1.49 10.64
CA GLU A 340 -21.83 -1.34 10.02
C GLU A 340 -21.83 -0.38 8.82
N ASN A 341 -21.00 0.66 8.86
CA ASN A 341 -20.88 1.63 7.79
C ASN A 341 -20.03 1.16 6.59
N PHE A 342 -19.37 0.00 6.65
CA PHE A 342 -18.46 -0.45 5.61
C PHE A 342 -19.18 -0.66 4.26
N ALA A 343 -20.35 -1.30 4.26
CA ALA A 343 -21.13 -1.53 3.05
C ALA A 343 -21.54 -0.21 2.39
N ALA A 344 -21.97 0.78 3.18
CA ALA A 344 -22.31 2.12 2.73
C ALA A 344 -21.09 2.85 2.12
N ARG A 345 -19.93 2.77 2.78
CA ARG A 345 -18.67 3.37 2.29
C ARG A 345 -18.24 2.73 0.95
N LEU A 346 -18.26 1.40 0.88
CA LEU A 346 -17.90 0.65 -0.33
C LEU A 346 -18.85 0.96 -1.50
N LEU A 347 -20.17 0.97 -1.26
CA LEU A 347 -21.16 1.32 -2.28
C LEU A 347 -20.92 2.73 -2.82
N ARG A 348 -20.72 3.71 -1.94
CA ARG A 348 -20.43 5.09 -2.33
C ARG A 348 -19.16 5.19 -3.17
N ARG A 349 -18.08 4.53 -2.75
CA ARG A 349 -16.80 4.45 -3.47
C ARG A 349 -16.98 3.88 -4.88
N ARG A 350 -17.80 2.83 -5.03
CA ARG A 350 -18.17 2.22 -6.32
C ARG A 350 -19.01 3.15 -7.19
N MET A 351 -20.01 3.83 -6.61
CA MET A 351 -20.86 4.78 -7.35
C MET A 351 -20.05 5.92 -7.95
N TRP A 352 -19.12 6.51 -7.19
CA TRP A 352 -18.22 7.51 -7.74
C TRP A 352 -17.25 6.95 -8.78
N PHE A 353 -16.76 5.72 -8.59
CA PHE A 353 -15.91 5.08 -9.60
C PHE A 353 -16.67 4.89 -10.91
N LEU A 354 -17.90 4.36 -10.85
CA LEU A 354 -18.75 4.17 -12.02
C LEU A 354 -19.07 5.52 -12.67
N ALA A 355 -19.47 6.53 -11.89
CA ALA A 355 -19.77 7.87 -12.41
C ALA A 355 -18.58 8.50 -13.14
N ALA A 356 -17.36 8.36 -12.59
CA ALA A 356 -16.15 8.82 -13.24
C ALA A 356 -15.85 8.04 -14.54
N ALA A 357 -16.13 6.74 -14.57
CA ALA A 357 -15.92 5.88 -15.74
C ALA A 357 -16.95 6.12 -16.86
N THR A 358 -18.16 6.58 -16.51
CA THR A 358 -19.27 6.79 -17.45
C THR A 358 -19.59 8.26 -17.75
N GLY A 359 -18.84 9.21 -17.17
CA GLY A 359 -19.03 10.65 -17.40
C GLY A 359 -20.28 11.24 -16.74
N VAL A 360 -20.74 10.66 -15.62
CA VAL A 360 -21.93 11.14 -14.88
C VAL A 360 -21.51 12.11 -13.77
N ASP A 361 -21.11 13.32 -14.17
CA ASP A 361 -20.51 14.33 -13.29
C ASP A 361 -21.34 14.67 -12.04
N ARG A 362 -22.68 14.70 -12.17
CA ARG A 362 -23.58 15.07 -11.06
C ARG A 362 -23.44 14.12 -9.87
N ALA A 363 -23.19 12.84 -10.11
CA ALA A 363 -23.02 11.84 -9.05
C ALA A 363 -21.71 12.02 -8.27
N LEU A 364 -20.71 12.72 -8.84
CA LEU A 364 -19.43 12.97 -8.19
C LEU A 364 -19.49 14.12 -7.18
N GLN A 365 -20.48 15.02 -7.29
CA GLN A 365 -20.53 16.24 -6.48
C GLN A 365 -21.04 16.01 -5.05
N GLN A 366 -21.74 14.91 -4.79
CA GLN A 366 -22.41 14.66 -3.52
C GLN A 366 -21.61 13.72 -2.64
N CYS A 367 -21.39 14.12 -1.39
CA CYS A 367 -21.06 13.22 -0.29
C CYS A 367 -22.36 12.58 0.19
N THR A 368 -22.96 11.71 -0.62
CA THR A 368 -24.26 11.12 -0.31
C THR A 368 -24.18 10.43 1.05
N PRO A 369 -25.02 10.82 2.03
CA PRO A 369 -25.18 10.05 3.25
C PRO A 369 -25.91 8.76 2.87
N PHE A 370 -25.30 7.64 3.17
CA PHE A 370 -25.94 6.34 3.15
C PHE A 370 -26.03 5.85 4.59
#